data_AF-A0A967BWY4-F1
#
_entry.id   AF-A0A967BWY4-F1
#
_cell.length_a   1.000
_cell.length_b   1.000
_cell.length_c   1.000
_cell.angle_alpha   90.00
_cell.angle_beta   90.00
_cell.angle_gamma   90.00
#
_symmetry.space_group_name_H-M   'P 1'
#
loop_
_entity.id
_entity.type
_entity.pdbx_description
1 polymer ?
#
loop_
_entity_poly.entity_id
_entity_poly.type
_entity_poly.pdbx_seq_one_letter_code
_entity_poly.pdbx_strand_id
1 'polypeptide(L)'
;MATKEEVDHILTLLGRPIPYFLQLFLDFLAEKCWAGETLGPEDIERHYYQNLLGFARTRAFESISLQLERYRRFGPYHRDGAAAVLDLLARKGQADKAEVKEAWLSIAGTAAGFKTMLAVLRDDFYVEETDGKLFMASKLLREWWHRHEAIDL
;
A
#
# COMPACT_ATOMS: atom_id res chain seq x y z
N MET A 1 -5.96 -9.29 -26.93
CA MET A 1 -6.53 -8.09 -26.26
C MET A 1 -7.13 -8.55 -24.97
N ALA A 2 -6.89 -7.84 -23.87
CA ALA A 2 -7.47 -8.22 -22.59
C ALA A 2 -9.00 -8.05 -22.62
N THR A 3 -9.72 -8.99 -22.02
CA THR A 3 -11.17 -8.90 -21.87
C THR A 3 -11.55 -7.90 -20.77
N LYS A 4 -12.81 -7.45 -20.73
CA LYS A 4 -13.27 -6.54 -19.68
C LYS A 4 -13.16 -7.23 -18.31
N GLU A 5 -13.48 -8.51 -18.27
CA GLU A 5 -13.43 -9.35 -17.09
C GLU A 5 -12.00 -9.45 -16.52
N GLU A 6 -10.99 -9.55 -17.38
CA GLU A 6 -9.57 -9.52 -16.98
C GLU A 6 -9.16 -8.17 -16.40
N VAL A 7 -9.60 -7.06 -17.02
CA VAL A 7 -9.33 -5.70 -16.52
C VAL A 7 -9.99 -5.49 -15.15
N ASP A 8 -11.24 -5.90 -14.99
CA ASP A 8 -11.97 -5.81 -13.72
C ASP A 8 -11.27 -6.66 -12.64
N HIS A 9 -10.75 -7.85 -12.99
CA HIS A 9 -9.97 -8.68 -12.09
C HIS A 9 -8.66 -7.99 -11.66
N ILE A 10 -7.90 -7.43 -12.61
CA ILE A 10 -6.65 -6.70 -12.33
C ILE A 10 -6.90 -5.53 -11.37
N LEU A 11 -7.93 -4.72 -11.63
CA LEU A 11 -8.29 -3.59 -10.78
C LEU A 11 -8.75 -4.05 -9.39
N THR A 12 -9.49 -5.16 -9.31
CA THR A 12 -9.88 -5.77 -8.03
C THR A 12 -8.67 -6.24 -7.21
N LEU A 13 -7.64 -6.77 -7.86
CA LEU A 13 -6.40 -7.17 -7.19
C LEU A 13 -5.60 -5.97 -6.67
N LEU A 14 -5.47 -4.90 -7.47
CA LEU A 14 -4.73 -3.70 -7.09
C LEU A 14 -5.46 -2.85 -6.03
N GLY A 15 -6.79 -2.90 -6.00
CA GLY A 15 -7.60 -1.90 -5.30
C GLY A 15 -7.51 -0.56 -6.03
N ARG A 16 -7.29 0.55 -5.30
CA ARG A 16 -6.99 1.83 -5.95
C ARG A 16 -5.67 1.71 -6.73
N PRO A 17 -5.67 1.85 -8.06
CA PRO A 17 -4.46 1.66 -8.85
C PRO A 17 -3.55 2.87 -8.68
N ILE A 18 -2.30 2.59 -8.32
CA ILE A 18 -1.21 3.56 -8.37
C ILE A 18 -0.54 3.40 -9.74
N PRO A 19 -0.43 4.47 -10.58
CA PRO A 19 0.01 4.35 -11.96
C PRO A 19 1.31 3.56 -12.16
N TYR A 20 2.30 3.77 -11.28
CA TYR A 20 3.57 3.06 -11.33
C TYR A 20 3.40 1.53 -11.18
N PHE A 21 2.63 1.08 -10.18
CA PHE A 21 2.42 -0.35 -9.96
C PHE A 21 1.49 -0.98 -10.99
N LEU A 22 0.53 -0.20 -11.51
CA LEU A 22 -0.30 -0.65 -12.63
C LEU A 22 0.57 -0.91 -13.86
N GLN A 23 1.48 0.00 -14.20
CA GLN A 23 2.40 -0.18 -15.32
C GLN A 23 3.25 -1.45 -15.14
N LEU A 24 3.90 -1.61 -13.98
CA LEU A 24 4.69 -2.79 -13.69
C LEU A 24 3.89 -4.09 -13.81
N PHE A 25 2.64 -4.08 -13.33
CA PHE A 25 1.80 -5.26 -13.42
C PHE A 25 1.44 -5.60 -14.86
N LEU A 26 1.07 -4.58 -15.65
CA LEU A 26 0.76 -4.75 -17.07
C LEU A 26 1.97 -5.23 -17.86
N ASP A 27 3.19 -4.81 -17.53
CA ASP A 27 4.42 -5.30 -18.17
C ASP A 27 4.58 -6.82 -17.99
N PHE A 28 4.29 -7.36 -16.79
CA PHE A 28 4.33 -8.81 -16.54
C PHE A 28 3.28 -9.58 -17.34
N LEU A 29 2.09 -9.01 -17.47
CA LEU A 29 1.00 -9.65 -18.22
C LEU A 29 1.26 -9.57 -19.73
N ALA A 30 1.87 -8.48 -20.20
CA ALA A 30 2.19 -8.25 -21.60
C ALA A 30 3.22 -9.26 -22.14
N GLU A 31 4.20 -9.68 -21.33
CA GLU A 31 5.19 -10.70 -21.70
C GLU A 31 4.50 -12.00 -22.19
N LYS A 32 3.44 -12.44 -21.51
CA LYS A 32 2.64 -13.61 -21.93
C LYS A 32 1.85 -13.34 -23.21
N CYS A 33 1.20 -12.19 -23.30
CA CYS A 33 0.44 -11.83 -24.50
C CYS A 33 1.34 -11.76 -25.74
N TRP A 34 2.58 -11.28 -25.60
CA TRP A 34 3.58 -11.26 -26.68
C TRP A 34 4.06 -12.65 -27.09
N ALA A 35 4.04 -13.62 -26.17
CA ALA A 35 4.31 -15.02 -26.47
C ALA A 35 3.15 -15.74 -27.19
N GLY A 36 2.01 -15.06 -27.41
CA GLY A 36 0.82 -15.63 -28.03
C GLY A 36 -0.02 -16.49 -27.08
N GLU A 37 0.26 -16.45 -25.78
CA GLU A 37 -0.51 -17.16 -24.78
C GLU A 37 -1.80 -16.39 -24.42
N THR A 38 -2.84 -17.13 -24.04
CA THR A 38 -4.08 -16.54 -23.51
C THR A 38 -3.91 -16.27 -22.02
N LEU A 39 -4.33 -15.09 -21.57
CA LEU A 39 -4.26 -14.72 -20.17
C LEU A 39 -5.49 -15.24 -19.43
N GLY A 40 -5.30 -16.14 -18.46
CA GLY A 40 -6.36 -16.60 -17.56
C GLY A 40 -6.37 -15.87 -16.21
N PRO A 41 -7.48 -15.93 -15.45
CA PRO A 41 -7.54 -15.40 -14.08
C PRO A 41 -6.42 -15.93 -13.17
N GLU A 42 -6.10 -17.22 -13.28
CA GLU A 42 -5.01 -17.85 -12.52
C GLU A 42 -3.63 -17.27 -12.87
N ASP A 43 -3.42 -16.87 -14.13
CA ASP A 43 -2.18 -16.22 -14.53
C ASP A 43 -2.08 -14.82 -13.91
N ILE A 44 -3.17 -14.05 -13.92
CA ILE A 44 -3.24 -12.71 -13.34
C ILE A 44 -2.90 -12.78 -11.85
N GLU A 45 -3.55 -13.67 -11.09
CA GLU A 45 -3.29 -13.86 -9.66
C GLU A 45 -1.85 -14.30 -9.40
N ARG A 46 -1.33 -15.24 -10.20
CA ARG A 46 0.05 -15.71 -10.07
C ARG A 46 1.05 -14.57 -10.26
N HIS A 47 0.89 -13.76 -11.32
CA HIS A 47 1.77 -12.62 -11.56
C HIS A 47 1.63 -11.54 -10.48
N TYR A 48 0.43 -11.31 -9.96
CA TYR A 48 0.22 -10.40 -8.84
C TYR A 48 0.98 -10.86 -7.59
N TYR A 49 0.78 -12.10 -7.13
CA TYR A 49 1.34 -12.57 -5.88
C TYR A 49 2.83 -12.93 -5.94
N GLN A 50 3.30 -13.47 -7.08
CA GLN A 50 4.67 -13.97 -7.23
C GLN A 50 5.62 -12.94 -7.83
N ASN A 51 5.14 -12.06 -8.72
CA ASN A 51 6.01 -11.08 -9.39
C ASN A 51 5.86 -9.69 -8.80
N LEU A 52 4.63 -9.17 -8.70
CA LEU A 52 4.40 -7.80 -8.21
C LEU A 52 4.59 -7.68 -6.69
N LEU A 53 3.93 -8.54 -5.92
CA LEU A 53 4.10 -8.64 -4.45
C LEU A 53 5.26 -9.54 -4.02
N GLY A 54 5.98 -10.14 -4.97
CA GLY A 54 7.03 -11.11 -4.70
C GLY A 54 8.29 -10.48 -4.10
N PHE A 55 9.06 -11.30 -3.37
CA PHE A 55 10.29 -10.91 -2.67
C PHE A 55 11.35 -10.30 -3.61
N ALA A 56 11.38 -10.72 -4.88
CA ALA A 56 12.34 -10.24 -5.87
C ALA A 56 12.19 -8.76 -6.26
N ARG A 57 11.13 -8.08 -5.81
CA ARG A 57 10.80 -6.69 -6.21
C ARG A 57 10.62 -5.74 -5.02
N THR A 58 11.21 -6.02 -3.85
CA THR A 58 11.27 -5.03 -2.74
C THR A 58 11.77 -3.65 -3.18
N ARG A 59 12.66 -3.59 -4.18
CA ARG A 59 13.10 -2.33 -4.82
C ARG A 59 11.99 -1.49 -5.44
N ALA A 60 10.92 -2.11 -5.98
CA ALA A 60 9.79 -1.35 -6.52
C ALA A 60 9.05 -0.56 -5.42
N PHE A 61 9.14 -1.06 -4.17
CA PHE A 61 8.56 -0.44 -3.00
C PHE A 61 9.58 0.36 -2.17
N GLU A 62 10.86 0.38 -2.56
CA GLU A 62 11.91 1.17 -1.89
C GLU A 62 11.54 2.66 -1.82
N SER A 63 10.83 3.16 -2.83
CA SER A 63 10.29 4.53 -2.82
C SER A 63 9.40 4.82 -1.61
N ILE A 64 8.66 3.83 -1.11
CA ILE A 64 7.79 3.95 0.06
C ILE A 64 8.63 4.01 1.33
N SER A 65 9.58 3.08 1.50
CA SER A 65 10.49 3.09 2.66
C SER A 65 11.30 4.40 2.71
N LEU A 66 11.79 4.88 1.57
CA LEU A 66 12.45 6.19 1.47
C LEU A 66 11.51 7.35 1.77
N GLN A 67 10.23 7.28 1.37
CA GLN A 67 9.24 8.30 1.69
C GLN A 67 8.95 8.37 3.19
N LEU A 68 8.86 7.23 3.88
CA LEU A 68 8.72 7.19 5.33
C LEU A 68 9.92 7.85 6.02
N GLU A 69 11.14 7.56 5.57
CA GLU A 69 12.33 8.20 6.14
C GLU A 69 12.33 9.71 5.96
N ARG A 70 11.76 10.23 4.87
CA ARG A 70 11.59 11.67 4.66
C ARG A 70 10.67 12.31 5.71
N TYR A 71 9.77 11.56 6.34
CA TYR A 71 8.89 12.12 7.37
C TYR A 71 9.62 12.57 8.63
N ARG A 72 10.85 12.09 8.87
CA ARG A 72 11.71 12.59 9.96
C ARG A 72 11.93 14.10 9.90
N ARG A 73 11.82 14.73 8.71
CA ARG A 73 11.93 16.19 8.54
C ARG A 73 10.85 16.99 9.30
N PHE A 74 9.73 16.35 9.62
CA PHE A 74 8.63 16.97 10.36
C PHE A 74 8.78 16.83 11.89
N GLY A 75 9.68 15.96 12.34
CA GLY A 75 10.01 15.78 13.75
C GLY A 75 10.50 14.36 14.07
N PRO A 76 11.08 14.15 15.26
CA PRO A 76 11.78 12.92 15.62
C PRO A 76 10.89 11.66 15.59
N TYR A 77 9.59 11.81 15.86
CA TYR A 77 8.64 10.68 15.94
C TYR A 77 7.78 10.51 14.68
N HIS A 78 7.92 11.37 13.67
CA HIS A 78 6.97 11.40 12.55
C HIS A 78 7.07 10.20 11.63
N ARG A 79 8.29 9.68 11.42
CA ARG A 79 8.51 8.43 10.66
C ARG A 79 7.87 7.24 11.38
N ASP A 80 8.24 7.04 12.64
CA ASP A 80 7.79 5.86 13.40
C ASP A 80 6.30 5.92 13.74
N GLY A 81 5.77 7.11 14.05
CA GLY A 81 4.34 7.34 14.25
C GLY A 81 3.51 7.12 12.98
N ALA A 82 4.01 7.54 11.81
CA ALA A 82 3.37 7.24 10.53
C ALA A 82 3.39 5.73 10.23
N ALA A 83 4.51 5.06 10.49
CA ALA A 83 4.63 3.61 10.32
C ALA A 83 3.64 2.85 11.21
N ALA A 84 3.44 3.27 12.47
CA ALA A 84 2.45 2.67 13.37
C ALA A 84 1.01 2.82 12.87
N VAL A 85 0.67 3.97 12.30
CA VAL A 85 -0.64 4.18 11.65
C VAL A 85 -0.82 3.22 10.47
N LEU A 86 0.19 3.11 9.61
CA LEU A 86 0.12 2.24 8.44
C LEU A 86 0.08 0.76 8.84
N ASP A 87 0.83 0.33 9.87
CA ASP A 87 0.80 -1.03 10.39
C ASP A 87 -0.59 -1.41 10.95
N LEU A 88 -1.21 -0.52 11.73
CA LEU A 88 -2.59 -0.71 12.21
C LEU A 88 -3.56 -0.92 11.05
N LEU A 89 -3.52 -0.03 10.05
CA LEU A 89 -4.42 -0.10 8.89
C LEU A 89 -4.13 -1.31 8.00
N ALA A 90 -2.87 -1.71 7.88
CA ALA A 90 -2.46 -2.90 7.13
C ALA A 90 -3.03 -4.18 7.73
N ARG A 91 -2.99 -4.31 9.07
CA ARG A 91 -3.48 -5.49 9.79
C ARG A 91 -4.99 -5.52 9.92
N LYS A 92 -5.60 -4.39 10.28
CA LYS A 92 -7.04 -4.32 10.59
C LYS A 92 -7.91 -4.12 9.34
N GLY A 93 -7.31 -3.65 8.25
CA GLY A 93 -8.01 -3.25 7.03
C GLY A 93 -8.67 -1.88 7.12
N GLN A 94 -9.29 -1.56 8.25
CA GLN A 94 -9.84 -0.23 8.55
C GLN A 94 -9.87 0.07 10.06
N ALA A 95 -9.82 1.34 10.43
CA ALA A 95 -9.91 1.80 11.81
C ALA A 95 -10.60 3.17 11.89
N ASP A 96 -11.20 3.53 13.02
CA ASP A 96 -11.64 4.91 13.21
C ASP A 96 -10.47 5.84 13.57
N LYS A 97 -10.75 7.15 13.58
CA LYS A 97 -9.73 8.17 13.84
C LYS A 97 -9.18 8.13 15.26
N ALA A 98 -9.96 7.65 16.24
CA ALA A 98 -9.49 7.53 17.62
C ALA A 98 -8.45 6.40 17.71
N GLU A 99 -8.75 5.24 17.12
CA GLU A 99 -7.83 4.10 17.03
C GLU A 99 -6.53 4.45 16.30
N VAL A 100 -6.63 5.16 15.17
CA VAL A 100 -5.46 5.64 14.41
C VAL A 100 -4.62 6.62 15.23
N LYS A 101 -5.26 7.47 16.04
CA LYS A 101 -4.56 8.38 16.95
C LYS A 101 -3.89 7.63 18.09
N GLU A 102 -4.49 6.56 18.61
CA GLU A 102 -3.90 5.71 19.64
C GLU A 102 -2.65 4.98 19.13
N ALA A 103 -2.69 4.43 17.90
CA ALA A 103 -1.52 3.86 17.24
C ALA A 103 -0.38 4.88 17.07
N TRP A 104 -0.69 6.13 16.74
CA TRP A 104 0.32 7.20 16.72
C TRP A 104 0.89 7.46 18.12
N LEU A 105 0.02 7.58 19.13
CA LEU A 105 0.41 7.93 20.50
C LEU A 105 1.27 6.86 21.17
N SER A 106 1.07 5.58 20.87
CA SER A 106 1.87 4.48 21.43
C SER A 106 3.35 4.58 21.08
N ILE A 107 3.67 5.19 19.92
CA ILE A 107 5.05 5.41 19.48
C ILE A 107 5.53 6.83 19.78
N ALA A 108 4.74 7.84 19.44
CA ALA A 108 5.18 9.23 19.55
C ALA A 108 5.12 9.78 20.99
N GLY A 109 4.32 9.18 21.88
CA GLY A 109 4.06 9.68 23.24
C GLY A 109 3.33 11.03 23.30
N THR A 110 2.99 11.61 22.16
CA THR A 110 2.33 12.92 22.04
C THR A 110 1.44 13.00 20.81
N ALA A 111 0.35 13.75 20.88
CA ALA A 111 -0.53 14.02 19.74
C ALA A 111 0.04 15.12 18.82
N ALA A 112 1.13 15.79 19.22
CA ALA A 112 1.80 16.77 18.37
C ALA A 112 2.24 16.11 17.06
N GLY A 113 1.93 16.74 15.93
CA GLY A 113 2.25 16.21 14.60
C GLY A 113 1.25 15.20 14.03
N PHE A 114 0.38 14.59 14.85
CA PHE A 114 -0.59 13.58 14.37
C PHE A 114 -1.45 14.09 13.21
N LYS A 115 -2.06 15.27 13.37
CA LYS A 115 -2.92 15.87 12.32
C LYS A 115 -2.12 16.15 11.04
N THR A 116 -0.89 16.63 11.19
CA THR A 116 0.01 16.90 10.06
C THR A 116 0.36 15.60 9.34
N MET A 117 0.75 14.55 10.06
CA MET A 117 1.10 13.30 9.41
C MET A 117 -0.09 12.60 8.79
N LEU A 118 -1.26 12.65 9.41
CA LEU A 118 -2.45 12.09 8.79
C LEU A 118 -2.79 12.81 7.48
N ALA A 119 -2.58 14.13 7.40
CA ALA A 119 -2.75 14.87 6.15
C ALA A 119 -1.69 14.46 5.10
N VAL A 120 -0.42 14.39 5.48
CA VAL A 120 0.67 13.96 4.58
C VAL A 120 0.44 12.54 4.05
N LEU A 121 0.02 11.59 4.90
CA LEU A 121 -0.28 10.22 4.48
C LEU A 121 -1.45 10.15 3.48
N ARG A 122 -2.41 11.09 3.56
CA ARG A 122 -3.50 11.20 2.59
C ARG A 122 -3.02 11.82 1.28
N ASP A 123 -2.19 12.85 1.35
CA ASP A 123 -1.62 13.53 0.18
C ASP A 123 -0.66 12.60 -0.59
N ASP A 124 0.05 11.72 0.10
CA ASP A 124 0.89 10.67 -0.48
C ASP A 124 0.08 9.44 -0.95
N PHE A 125 -1.26 9.51 -0.90
CA PHE A 125 -2.19 8.45 -1.31
C PHE A 125 -2.05 7.12 -0.54
N TYR A 126 -1.52 7.14 0.68
CA TYR A 126 -1.44 5.94 1.52
C TYR A 126 -2.73 5.68 2.29
N VAL A 127 -3.37 6.73 2.79
CA VAL A 127 -4.56 6.62 3.65
C VAL A 127 -5.75 7.34 2.99
N GLU A 128 -6.92 6.71 3.09
CA GLU A 128 -8.20 7.30 2.75
C GLU A 128 -9.17 7.26 3.92
N GLU A 129 -10.26 8.00 3.80
CA GLU A 129 -11.33 8.06 4.79
C GLU A 129 -12.68 8.02 4.08
N THR A 130 -13.50 7.02 4.42
CA THR A 130 -14.88 6.85 3.92
C THR A 130 -15.77 6.55 5.11
N ASP A 131 -16.90 7.25 5.24
CA ASP A 131 -17.87 7.06 6.33
C ASP A 131 -17.25 7.09 7.75
N GLY A 132 -16.22 7.94 7.93
CA GLY A 132 -15.51 8.08 9.21
C GLY A 132 -14.56 6.94 9.56
N LYS A 133 -14.33 6.00 8.63
CA LYS A 133 -13.34 4.93 8.75
C LYS A 133 -12.15 5.20 7.85
N LEU A 134 -10.96 5.04 8.39
CA LEU A 134 -9.70 5.15 7.68
C LEU A 134 -9.20 3.78 7.24
N PHE A 135 -8.60 3.72 6.07
CA PHE A 135 -8.02 2.49 5.50
C PHE A 135 -6.85 2.84 4.57
N MET A 136 -6.01 1.84 4.26
CA MET A 136 -4.99 2.03 3.23
C MET A 136 -5.61 2.06 1.84
N ALA A 137 -5.34 3.11 1.08
CA ALA A 137 -6.00 3.38 -0.21
C ALA A 137 -5.77 2.26 -1.24
N SER A 138 -4.55 1.74 -1.29
CA SER A 138 -4.16 0.68 -2.22
C SER A 138 -4.10 -0.67 -1.52
N LYS A 139 -4.83 -1.66 -2.06
CA LYS A 139 -4.79 -3.05 -1.59
C LYS A 139 -3.38 -3.62 -1.75
N LEU A 140 -2.71 -3.31 -2.86
CA LEU A 140 -1.33 -3.72 -3.10
C LEU A 140 -0.38 -3.21 -2.01
N LEU A 141 -0.45 -1.91 -1.67
CA LEU A 141 0.39 -1.34 -0.62
C LEU A 141 0.10 -1.98 0.74
N ARG A 142 -1.17 -2.22 1.05
CA ARG A 142 -1.59 -2.89 2.29
C ARG A 142 -0.99 -4.28 2.40
N GLU A 143 -1.11 -5.08 1.35
CA GLU A 143 -0.60 -6.45 1.31
C GLU A 143 0.92 -6.50 1.32
N TRP A 144 1.58 -5.58 0.62
CA TRP A 144 3.04 -5.44 0.68
C TRP A 144 3.50 -5.06 2.09
N TRP A 145 2.86 -4.09 2.73
CA TRP A 145 3.19 -3.64 4.09
C TRP A 145 3.09 -4.79 5.08
N HIS A 146 1.98 -5.53 5.05
CA HIS A 146 1.77 -6.70 5.90
C HIS A 146 2.86 -7.77 5.71
N ARG A 147 3.39 -7.92 4.48
CA ARG A 147 4.41 -8.95 4.17
C ARG A 147 5.84 -8.53 4.52
N HIS A 148 6.16 -7.24 4.50
CA HIS A 148 7.56 -6.79 4.45
C HIS A 148 7.94 -5.66 5.42
N GLU A 149 7.00 -4.85 5.89
CA GLU A 149 7.27 -3.66 6.74
C GLU A 149 6.53 -3.70 8.09
N ALA A 150 5.72 -4.74 8.33
CA ALA A 150 5.06 -4.91 9.61
C ALA A 150 6.11 -4.93 10.74
N ILE A 151 6.06 -3.92 11.61
CA ILE A 151 6.91 -3.87 12.80
C ILE A 151 6.33 -4.89 13.77
N ASP A 152 7.14 -5.86 14.21
CA ASP A 152 6.79 -6.69 15.37
C ASP A 152 6.78 -5.75 16.60
N LEU A 153 5.60 -5.20 16.89
CA LEU A 153 5.30 -4.37 18.07
C LEU A 153 5.15 -5.24 19.32
#